data_AF-G4CU38-F1
#
_entry.id   AF-G4CU38-F1
#
_cell.length_a   1.000
_cell.length_b   1.000
_cell.length_c   1.000
_cell.angle_alpha   90.00
_cell.angle_beta   90.00
_cell.angle_gamma   90.00
#
_symmetry.space_group_name_H-M   'P 1'
#
loop_
_entity.id
_entity.type
_entity.pdbx_description
1 polymer ?
#
loop_
_entity_poly.entity_id
_entity_poly.type
_entity_poly.pdbx_seq_one_letter_code
_entity_poly.pdbx_strand_id
1 'polypeptide(L)'
;MGTPISWSFLVGHIMSRVTTEPSVSARRRIKKRHFIEFLKFGIVGGSGFVINIVVAIIMNKVNGGTEHAQDILFNLAGTRWNFRFTSLVWLVGFVVANVTNFQLNRSWTFKREHRRGWWREFWPFFAVGSVAAIIGMFIKILFTNPTSPIYLPEPWFHESKGFHSREYWSQIFAIIVTMPINFVVNKLWTFRAVKHSGEVPMVGPAVSPENLDADDSSEARQHV
;
A
#
# COMPACT_ATOMS: atom_id res chain seq x y z
N MET A 1 -29.04 44.41 -41.04
CA MET A 1 -29.09 43.00 -41.48
C MET A 1 -28.01 42.25 -40.75
N GLY A 2 -28.35 41.54 -39.66
CA GLY A 2 -27.42 40.69 -38.93
C GLY A 2 -27.70 39.23 -39.27
N THR A 3 -26.68 38.46 -39.62
CA THR A 3 -26.80 37.02 -39.80
C THR A 3 -26.84 36.35 -38.43
N PRO A 4 -27.76 35.40 -38.16
CA PRO A 4 -27.80 34.72 -36.89
C PRO A 4 -26.69 33.67 -36.82
N ILE A 5 -25.85 33.78 -35.79
CA ILE A 5 -24.83 32.79 -35.45
C ILE A 5 -25.54 31.47 -35.14
N SER A 6 -25.27 30.46 -35.96
CA SER A 6 -25.83 29.11 -35.81
C SER A 6 -25.25 28.43 -34.58
N TRP A 7 -26.02 28.42 -33.48
CA TRP A 7 -25.68 27.79 -32.20
C TRP A 7 -25.50 26.27 -32.25
N SER A 8 -25.80 25.61 -33.38
CA SER A 8 -25.71 24.15 -33.52
C SER A 8 -24.27 23.63 -33.57
N PHE A 9 -23.29 24.45 -33.96
CA PHE A 9 -21.88 24.05 -34.02
C PHE A 9 -21.16 24.06 -32.67
N LEU A 10 -21.63 24.87 -31.71
CA LEU A 10 -20.95 25.02 -30.41
C LEU A 10 -21.35 23.96 -29.38
N VAL A 11 -22.50 23.29 -29.57
CA VAL A 11 -23.00 22.26 -28.65
C VAL A 11 -22.43 20.86 -28.99
N GLY A 12 -22.02 20.64 -30.25
CA GLY A 12 -21.47 19.35 -30.69
C GLY A 12 -20.08 19.02 -30.14
N HIS A 13 -19.26 20.04 -29.82
CA HIS A 13 -17.87 19.82 -29.38
C HIS A 13 -17.73 19.60 -27.86
N ILE A 14 -18.83 19.72 -27.10
CA ILE A 14 -18.86 19.54 -25.64
C ILE A 14 -19.39 18.13 -25.25
N MET A 15 -20.00 17.40 -26.19
CA MET A 15 -20.81 16.19 -25.92
C MET A 15 -20.16 14.86 -26.33
N SER A 16 -18.84 14.68 -26.18
CA SER A 16 -18.24 13.35 -26.37
C SER A 16 -16.98 13.07 -25.56
N ARG A 17 -16.98 13.42 -24.26
CA ARG A 17 -16.20 12.59 -23.33
C ARG A 17 -16.94 11.27 -23.14
N VAL A 18 -16.81 10.40 -24.14
CA VAL A 18 -17.16 8.98 -24.02
C VAL A 18 -16.29 8.46 -22.89
N THR A 19 -16.85 8.35 -21.69
CA THR A 19 -16.32 7.47 -20.66
C THR A 19 -16.50 6.07 -21.21
N THR A 20 -15.56 5.63 -22.06
CA THR A 20 -15.54 4.27 -22.59
C THR A 20 -15.45 3.36 -21.37
N GLU A 21 -16.56 2.73 -21.03
CA GLU A 21 -16.53 1.71 -19.99
C GLU A 21 -15.46 0.70 -20.40
N PRO A 22 -14.51 0.36 -19.51
CA PRO A 22 -13.44 -0.55 -19.86
C PRO A 22 -14.07 -1.87 -20.32
N SER A 23 -13.64 -2.34 -21.49
CA SER A 23 -14.12 -3.59 -22.07
C SER A 23 -13.97 -4.74 -21.08
N VAL A 24 -14.77 -5.80 -21.23
CA VAL A 24 -14.74 -6.97 -20.33
C VAL A 24 -13.32 -7.56 -20.22
N SER A 25 -12.56 -7.54 -21.32
CA SER A 25 -11.16 -7.98 -21.35
C SER A 25 -10.21 -7.04 -20.59
N ALA A 26 -10.40 -5.71 -20.66
CA ALA A 26 -9.68 -4.73 -19.88
C ALA A 26 -9.95 -4.87 -18.37
N ARG A 27 -11.23 -5.03 -17.98
CA ARG A 27 -11.62 -5.28 -16.57
C ARG A 27 -10.98 -6.57 -16.04
N ARG A 28 -10.94 -7.64 -16.84
CA ARG A 28 -10.31 -8.93 -16.45
C ARG A 28 -8.80 -8.80 -16.27
N ARG A 29 -8.09 -8.06 -17.13
CA ARG A 29 -6.64 -7.81 -16.98
C ARG A 29 -6.31 -6.99 -15.73
N ILE A 30 -7.12 -5.97 -15.43
CA ILE A 30 -6.97 -5.15 -14.21
C ILE A 30 -7.17 -6.00 -12.96
N LYS A 31 -8.23 -6.81 -12.91
CA LYS A 31 -8.47 -7.75 -11.80
C LYS A 31 -7.30 -8.73 -11.60
N LYS A 32 -6.77 -9.32 -12.69
CA LYS A 32 -5.60 -10.22 -12.61
C LYS A 32 -4.36 -9.52 -12.06
N ARG A 33 -4.06 -8.30 -12.52
CA ARG A 33 -2.90 -7.53 -12.03
C ARG A 33 -3.02 -7.23 -10.54
N HIS A 34 -4.20 -6.82 -10.09
CA HIS A 34 -4.44 -6.55 -8.67
C HIS A 34 -4.36 -7.78 -7.79
N PHE A 35 -4.77 -8.94 -8.28
CA PHE A 35 -4.64 -10.22 -7.59
C PHE A 35 -3.17 -10.64 -7.46
N ILE A 36 -2.37 -10.50 -8.53
CA ILE A 36 -0.93 -10.80 -8.50
C ILE A 36 -0.20 -9.87 -7.53
N GLU A 37 -0.55 -8.58 -7.50
CA GLU A 37 -0.01 -7.62 -6.53
C GLU A 37 -0.35 -8.01 -5.09
N PHE A 38 -1.57 -8.48 -4.83
CA PHE A 38 -1.99 -8.99 -3.52
C PHE A 38 -1.20 -10.23 -3.13
N LEU A 39 -1.03 -11.18 -4.05
CA LEU A 39 -0.26 -12.41 -3.77
C LEU A 39 1.21 -12.09 -3.47
N LYS A 40 1.84 -11.19 -4.25
CA LYS A 40 3.20 -10.71 -3.97
C LYS A 40 3.30 -10.03 -2.62
N PHE A 41 2.33 -9.18 -2.28
CA PHE A 41 2.28 -8.54 -0.97
C PHE A 41 2.11 -9.56 0.16
N GLY A 42 1.28 -10.60 -0.04
CA GLY A 42 1.11 -11.70 0.91
C GLY A 42 2.40 -12.51 1.09
N ILE A 43 3.13 -12.81 0.01
CA ILE A 43 4.43 -13.50 0.07
C ILE A 43 5.45 -12.65 0.83
N VAL A 44 5.52 -11.34 0.53
CA VAL A 44 6.39 -10.41 1.25
C VAL A 44 5.98 -10.34 2.73
N GLY A 45 4.70 -10.19 3.03
CA GLY A 45 4.20 -10.19 4.41
C GLY A 45 4.54 -11.47 5.17
N GLY A 46 4.42 -12.63 4.52
CA GLY A 46 4.84 -13.92 5.08
C GLY A 46 6.34 -13.98 5.36
N SER A 47 7.17 -13.41 4.49
CA SER A 47 8.62 -13.31 4.74
C SER A 47 8.95 -12.44 5.97
N GLY A 48 8.22 -11.34 6.17
CA GLY A 48 8.37 -10.52 7.37
C GLY A 48 7.96 -11.26 8.65
N PHE A 49 6.95 -12.12 8.59
CA PHE A 49 6.58 -12.98 9.73
C PHE A 49 7.70 -13.95 10.11
N VAL A 50 8.33 -14.59 9.12
CA VAL A 50 9.49 -15.47 9.36
C VAL A 50 10.64 -14.68 9.98
N ILE A 51 10.93 -13.50 9.45
CA ILE A 51 11.97 -12.62 10.00
C ILE A 51 11.66 -12.21 11.43
N ASN A 52 10.40 -11.89 11.75
CA ASN A 52 9.97 -11.56 13.10
C ASN A 52 10.29 -12.71 14.08
N ILE A 53 9.97 -13.95 13.70
CA ILE A 53 10.31 -15.14 14.50
C ILE A 53 11.83 -15.27 14.67
N VAL A 54 12.60 -15.11 13.60
CA VAL A 54 14.07 -15.22 13.64
C VAL A 54 14.66 -14.17 14.60
N VAL A 55 14.21 -12.93 14.54
CA VAL A 55 14.64 -11.86 15.46
C VAL A 55 14.30 -12.22 16.90
N ALA A 56 13.10 -12.73 17.15
CA ALA A 56 12.69 -13.15 18.49
C ALA A 56 13.57 -14.28 19.04
N ILE A 57 13.90 -15.28 18.22
CA ILE A 57 14.81 -16.37 18.61
C ILE A 57 16.20 -15.82 18.93
N ILE A 58 16.76 -14.96 18.08
CA ILE A 58 18.09 -14.39 18.28
C ILE A 58 18.14 -13.58 19.57
N MET A 59 17.18 -12.67 19.77
CA MET A 59 17.18 -11.80 20.95
C MET A 59 17.03 -12.58 22.25
N ASN A 60 16.11 -13.55 22.31
CA ASN A 60 15.97 -14.39 23.49
C ASN A 60 17.22 -15.23 23.73
N LYS A 61 17.83 -15.79 22.68
CA LYS A 61 19.08 -16.56 22.82
C LYS A 61 20.25 -15.72 23.33
N VAL A 62 20.37 -14.48 22.86
CA VAL A 62 21.39 -13.52 23.34
C VAL A 62 21.12 -13.11 24.80
N ASN A 63 19.85 -13.07 25.22
CA ASN A 63 19.45 -12.75 26.58
C ASN A 63 19.52 -13.96 27.55
N GLY A 64 20.27 -15.01 27.21
CA GLY A 64 20.41 -16.21 28.05
C GLY A 64 19.34 -17.28 27.84
N GLY A 65 18.29 -17.00 27.07
CA GLY A 65 17.20 -17.92 26.78
C GLY A 65 15.83 -17.29 26.99
N THR A 66 14.78 -18.06 26.72
CA THR A 66 13.39 -17.62 26.90
C THR A 66 12.98 -17.50 28.37
N GLU A 67 13.78 -18.02 29.30
CA GLU A 67 13.54 -17.89 30.75
C GLU A 67 13.60 -16.44 31.21
N HIS A 68 14.49 -15.64 30.61
CA HIS A 68 14.64 -14.21 30.88
C HIS A 68 13.65 -13.32 30.11
N ALA A 69 12.72 -13.91 29.35
CA ALA A 69 11.79 -13.13 28.54
C ALA A 69 10.84 -12.26 29.38
N GLN A 70 10.59 -12.63 30.64
CA GLN A 70 9.71 -11.87 31.54
C GLN A 70 10.48 -10.88 32.42
N ASP A 71 11.79 -10.79 32.27
CA ASP A 71 12.61 -9.90 33.07
C ASP A 71 12.19 -8.45 32.84
N ILE A 72 12.04 -7.72 33.94
CA ILE A 72 11.62 -6.33 33.93
C ILE A 72 12.84 -5.49 33.55
N LEU A 73 12.75 -4.78 32.43
CA LEU A 73 13.76 -3.82 32.02
C LEU A 73 13.60 -2.52 32.80
N PHE A 74 12.37 -2.00 32.87
CA PHE A 74 12.06 -0.80 33.65
C PHE A 74 10.55 -0.71 33.96
N ASN A 75 10.19 0.01 35.01
CA ASN A 75 8.81 0.33 35.33
C ASN A 75 8.32 1.51 34.49
N LEU A 76 7.07 1.46 34.03
CA LEU A 76 6.44 2.55 33.30
C LEU A 76 6.02 3.62 34.30
N ALA A 77 6.81 4.70 34.40
CA ALA A 77 6.50 5.92 35.15
C ALA A 77 5.99 5.68 36.59
N GLY A 78 6.62 4.74 37.32
CA GLY A 78 6.25 4.41 38.71
C GLY A 78 4.93 3.64 38.86
N THR A 79 4.29 3.22 37.77
CA THR A 79 3.08 2.39 37.82
C THR A 79 3.42 0.91 38.01
N ARG A 80 2.40 0.09 38.33
CA ARG A 80 2.51 -1.39 38.42
C ARG A 80 2.83 -2.08 37.09
N TRP A 81 2.76 -1.34 35.99
CA TRP A 81 3.05 -1.84 34.66
C TRP A 81 4.56 -1.75 34.42
N ASN A 82 5.18 -2.86 34.05
CA ASN A 82 6.60 -2.88 33.72
C ASN A 82 6.81 -3.24 32.25
N PHE A 83 7.79 -2.56 31.66
CA PHE A 83 8.30 -2.88 30.34
C PHE A 83 9.26 -4.06 30.48
N ARG A 84 8.89 -5.20 29.90
CA ARG A 84 9.62 -6.46 30.01
C ARG A 84 10.43 -6.75 28.75
N PHE A 85 11.39 -7.66 28.87
CA PHE A 85 12.21 -8.08 27.73
C PHE A 85 11.36 -8.61 26.56
N THR A 86 10.29 -9.36 26.84
CA THR A 86 9.34 -9.84 25.81
C THR A 86 8.68 -8.69 25.03
N SER A 87 8.37 -7.57 25.69
CA SER A 87 7.82 -6.38 25.05
C SER A 87 8.84 -5.72 24.12
N LEU A 88 10.11 -5.69 24.55
CA LEU A 88 11.23 -5.20 23.72
C LEU A 88 11.41 -6.08 22.48
N VAL A 89 11.45 -7.40 22.66
CA VAL A 89 11.58 -8.37 21.56
C VAL A 89 10.45 -8.21 20.56
N TRP A 90 9.21 -8.07 21.03
CA TRP A 90 8.04 -7.87 20.18
C TRP A 90 8.15 -6.58 19.36
N LEU A 91 8.57 -5.47 19.99
CA LEU A 91 8.74 -4.18 19.31
C LEU A 91 9.85 -4.24 18.25
N VAL A 92 11.01 -4.79 18.59
CA VAL A 92 12.15 -4.90 17.68
C VAL A 92 11.84 -5.83 16.51
N GLY A 93 11.25 -6.99 16.79
CA GLY A 93 10.81 -7.94 15.78
C GLY A 93 9.81 -7.32 14.80
N PHE A 94 8.84 -6.55 15.32
CA PHE A 94 7.91 -5.78 14.49
C PHE A 94 8.64 -4.78 13.58
N VAL A 95 9.55 -3.96 14.12
CA VAL A 95 10.27 -2.93 13.34
C VAL A 95 11.11 -3.58 12.24
N VAL A 96 11.89 -4.60 12.56
CA VAL A 96 12.76 -5.31 11.59
C VAL A 96 11.93 -5.97 10.49
N ALA A 97 10.84 -6.63 10.85
CA ALA A 97 9.91 -7.22 9.89
C ALA A 97 9.25 -6.14 9.00
N ASN A 98 8.85 -5.00 9.57
CA ASN A 98 8.25 -3.90 8.81
C ASN A 98 9.24 -3.30 7.81
N VAL A 99 10.46 -3.02 8.23
CA VAL A 99 11.52 -2.49 7.36
C VAL A 99 11.83 -3.48 6.24
N THR A 100 11.92 -4.78 6.54
CA THR A 100 12.19 -5.79 5.50
C THR A 100 11.03 -5.92 4.53
N ASN A 101 9.79 -5.92 5.03
CA ASN A 101 8.59 -5.93 4.19
C ASN A 101 8.52 -4.69 3.29
N PHE A 102 8.90 -3.51 3.80
CA PHE A 102 8.98 -2.29 3.00
C PHE A 102 10.03 -2.43 1.90
N GLN A 103 11.24 -2.87 2.25
CA GLN A 103 12.36 -2.98 1.32
C GLN A 103 12.08 -4.01 0.22
N LEU A 104 11.43 -5.13 0.55
CA LEU A 104 11.00 -6.14 -0.42
C LEU A 104 9.88 -5.60 -1.32
N ASN A 105 8.88 -4.91 -0.75
CA ASN A 105 7.82 -4.29 -1.56
C ASN A 105 8.37 -3.21 -2.51
N ARG A 106 9.36 -2.42 -2.07
CA ARG A 106 10.02 -1.37 -2.87
C ARG A 106 10.95 -1.94 -3.95
N SER A 107 11.67 -3.02 -3.67
CA SER A 107 12.66 -3.58 -4.60
C SER A 107 12.08 -4.57 -5.61
N TRP A 108 11.04 -5.32 -5.22
CA TRP A 108 10.48 -6.42 -6.02
C TRP A 108 9.04 -6.19 -6.48
N THR A 109 8.12 -5.81 -5.59
CA THR A 109 6.69 -5.69 -5.92
C THR A 109 6.39 -4.50 -6.84
N PHE A 110 7.09 -3.38 -6.67
CA PHE A 110 6.89 -2.15 -7.44
C PHE A 110 8.17 -1.66 -8.14
N LYS A 111 8.74 -2.45 -9.07
CA LYS A 111 9.74 -1.92 -10.01
C LYS A 111 9.10 -0.80 -10.85
N ARG A 112 9.45 0.45 -10.56
CA ARG A 112 9.03 1.66 -11.29
C ARG A 112 10.26 2.47 -11.70
N GLU A 113 10.13 3.13 -12.85
CA GLU A 113 11.16 3.93 -13.52
C GLU A 113 11.48 5.22 -12.75
N HIS A 114 10.51 5.77 -12.02
CA HIS A 114 10.70 6.87 -11.07
C HIS A 114 10.31 6.45 -9.65
N ARG A 115 11.26 6.55 -8.70
CA ARG A 115 11.06 6.27 -7.27
C ARG A 115 11.06 7.58 -6.47
N ARG A 116 10.16 7.72 -5.50
CA ARG A 116 10.26 8.81 -4.51
C ARG A 116 11.36 8.45 -3.50
N GLY A 117 11.83 9.45 -2.75
CA GLY A 117 12.86 9.26 -1.71
C GLY A 117 12.43 8.20 -0.67
N TRP A 118 13.38 7.39 -0.21
CA TRP A 118 13.13 6.23 0.67
C TRP A 118 12.31 6.59 1.91
N TRP A 119 12.69 7.66 2.62
CA TRP A 119 12.02 8.14 3.83
C TRP A 119 10.57 8.60 3.61
N ARG A 120 10.26 9.17 2.44
CA ARG A 120 8.91 9.63 2.11
C ARG A 120 7.93 8.47 1.88
N GLU A 121 8.45 7.30 1.49
CA GLU A 121 7.66 6.08 1.33
C GLU A 121 7.66 5.22 2.61
N PHE A 122 8.75 5.24 3.38
CA PHE A 122 8.89 4.45 4.61
C PHE A 122 7.91 4.87 5.72
N TRP A 123 7.84 6.16 6.07
CA TRP A 123 7.02 6.60 7.20
C TRP A 123 5.52 6.29 7.03
N PRO A 124 4.90 6.53 5.86
CA PRO A 124 3.53 6.08 5.61
C PRO A 124 3.38 4.56 5.72
N PHE A 125 4.30 3.78 5.13
CA PHE A 125 4.25 2.32 5.21
C PHE A 125 4.32 1.83 6.67
N PHE A 126 5.25 2.38 7.44
CA PHE A 126 5.43 2.05 8.85
C PHE A 126 4.20 2.43 9.70
N ALA A 127 3.60 3.60 9.45
CA ALA A 127 2.38 4.03 10.14
C ALA A 127 1.21 3.07 9.85
N VAL A 128 1.01 2.68 8.60
CA VAL A 128 -0.02 1.71 8.20
C VAL A 128 0.25 0.35 8.85
N GLY A 129 1.51 -0.11 8.84
CA GLY A 129 1.93 -1.35 9.51
C GLY A 129 1.66 -1.32 11.01
N SER A 130 1.87 -0.17 11.66
CA SER A 130 1.61 0.02 13.10
C SER A 130 0.13 -0.02 13.42
N VAL A 131 -0.71 0.65 12.61
CA VAL A 131 -2.18 0.58 12.75
C VAL A 131 -2.67 -0.86 12.55
N ALA A 132 -2.15 -1.57 11.56
CA ALA A 132 -2.49 -2.97 11.33
C ALA A 132 -2.09 -3.86 12.51
N ALA A 133 -0.93 -3.63 13.14
CA ALA A 133 -0.50 -4.36 14.32
C ALA A 133 -1.43 -4.13 15.53
N ILE A 134 -1.85 -2.87 15.74
CA ILE A 134 -2.81 -2.52 16.80
C ILE A 134 -4.17 -3.19 16.54
N ILE A 135 -4.68 -3.12 15.31
CA ILE A 135 -5.93 -3.79 14.93
C ILE A 135 -5.80 -5.32 15.15
N GLY A 136 -4.67 -5.90 14.77
CA GLY A 136 -4.40 -7.33 14.99
C GLY A 136 -4.43 -7.71 16.47
N MET A 137 -3.89 -6.86 17.35
CA MET A 137 -3.95 -7.07 18.80
C MET A 137 -5.39 -7.06 19.33
N PHE A 138 -6.22 -6.11 18.88
CA PHE A 138 -7.63 -6.07 19.28
C PHE A 138 -8.42 -7.28 18.78
N ILE A 139 -8.21 -7.68 17.51
CA ILE A 139 -8.84 -8.87 16.93
C ILE A 139 -8.48 -10.12 17.75
N LYS A 140 -7.21 -10.25 18.12
CA LYS A 140 -6.74 -11.35 18.95
C LYS A 140 -7.45 -11.39 20.30
N ILE A 141 -7.53 -10.24 20.99
CA ILE A 141 -8.26 -10.11 22.27
C ILE A 141 -9.72 -10.53 22.12
N LEU A 142 -10.38 -10.13 21.02
CA LEU A 142 -11.77 -10.49 20.77
C LEU A 142 -11.97 -11.99 20.55
N PHE A 143 -11.02 -12.68 19.94
CA PHE A 143 -11.09 -14.15 19.77
C PHE A 143 -10.80 -14.91 21.06
N THR A 144 -10.01 -14.36 21.98
CA THR A 144 -9.58 -15.05 23.21
C THR A 144 -10.37 -14.68 24.45
N ASN A 145 -11.12 -13.57 24.44
CA ASN A 145 -11.91 -13.14 25.60
C ASN A 145 -13.26 -13.88 25.65
N PRO A 146 -13.58 -14.66 26.71
CA PRO A 146 -14.85 -15.38 26.83
C PRO A 146 -16.10 -14.49 26.81
N THR A 147 -15.96 -13.21 27.17
CA THR A 147 -17.08 -12.26 27.13
C THR A 147 -17.28 -11.60 25.76
N SER A 148 -16.43 -11.92 24.78
CA SER A 148 -16.51 -11.36 23.43
C SER A 148 -17.55 -12.12 22.58
N PRO A 149 -18.34 -11.41 21.75
CA PRO A 149 -19.32 -12.05 20.86
C PRO A 149 -18.68 -12.93 19.78
N ILE A 150 -17.39 -12.73 19.50
CA ILE A 150 -16.62 -13.52 18.52
C ILE A 150 -15.58 -14.41 19.20
N TYR A 151 -15.79 -14.76 20.47
CA TYR A 151 -14.95 -15.72 21.20
C TYR A 151 -14.86 -17.05 20.44
N LEU A 152 -13.69 -17.68 20.45
CA LEU A 152 -13.48 -19.03 19.88
C LEU A 152 -13.93 -20.11 20.89
N PRO A 153 -15.11 -20.74 20.68
CA PRO A 153 -15.72 -21.59 21.69
C PRO A 153 -15.11 -23.00 21.71
N GLU A 154 -15.34 -23.68 22.83
CA GLU A 154 -15.09 -25.12 22.95
C GLU A 154 -16.10 -25.91 22.09
N PRO A 155 -15.78 -27.16 21.68
CA PRO A 155 -14.60 -27.97 22.04
C PRO A 155 -13.40 -27.83 21.09
N TRP A 156 -13.54 -27.11 19.98
CA TRP A 156 -12.51 -27.08 18.92
C TRP A 156 -11.30 -26.22 19.24
N PHE A 157 -11.49 -25.16 20.01
CA PHE A 157 -10.41 -24.28 20.42
C PHE A 157 -10.25 -24.39 21.92
N HIS A 158 -9.11 -24.91 22.37
CA HIS A 158 -8.79 -25.14 23.78
C HIS A 158 -7.28 -25.26 23.99
N GLU A 159 -6.80 -24.94 25.19
CA GLU A 159 -5.37 -24.93 25.50
C GLU A 159 -4.77 -26.31 25.81
N SER A 160 -5.59 -27.37 25.85
CA SER A 160 -5.16 -28.71 26.29
C SER A 160 -4.24 -29.44 25.30
N LYS A 161 -4.19 -29.02 24.03
CA LYS A 161 -3.25 -29.53 23.01
C LYS A 161 -2.83 -28.38 22.10
N GLY A 162 -1.52 -28.19 21.94
CA GLY A 162 -0.95 -27.01 21.27
C GLY A 162 -1.55 -26.65 19.90
N PHE A 163 -1.98 -27.63 19.09
CA PHE A 163 -2.57 -27.36 17.77
C PHE A 163 -3.99 -26.74 17.82
N HIS A 164 -4.71 -26.92 18.91
CA HIS A 164 -6.06 -26.37 19.14
C HIS A 164 -6.04 -25.09 20.00
N SER A 165 -4.86 -24.59 20.35
CA SER A 165 -4.71 -23.41 21.20
C SER A 165 -5.40 -22.19 20.59
N ARG A 166 -6.23 -21.51 21.39
CA ARG A 166 -6.91 -20.27 20.97
C ARG A 166 -5.89 -19.18 20.68
N GLU A 167 -4.78 -19.19 21.40
CA GLU A 167 -3.69 -18.24 21.23
C GLU A 167 -3.11 -18.29 19.81
N TYR A 168 -2.84 -19.50 19.29
CA TYR A 168 -2.29 -19.65 17.94
C TYR A 168 -3.34 -19.35 16.86
N TRP A 169 -4.57 -19.85 17.01
CA TRP A 169 -5.63 -19.61 16.02
C TRP A 169 -6.06 -18.16 15.96
N SER A 170 -6.19 -17.47 17.10
CA SER A 170 -6.48 -16.04 17.16
C SER A 170 -5.39 -15.22 16.48
N GLN A 171 -4.11 -15.58 16.64
CA GLN A 171 -3.00 -14.95 15.95
C GLN A 171 -3.07 -15.17 14.43
N ILE A 172 -3.38 -16.38 13.97
CA ILE A 172 -3.55 -16.68 12.55
C ILE A 172 -4.70 -15.87 11.95
N PHE A 173 -5.86 -15.84 12.61
CA PHE A 173 -7.00 -15.05 12.14
C PHE A 173 -6.72 -13.55 12.13
N ALA A 174 -6.02 -13.04 13.16
CA ALA A 174 -5.56 -11.65 13.17
C ALA A 174 -4.68 -11.33 11.96
N ILE A 175 -3.74 -12.21 11.59
CA ILE A 175 -2.90 -12.03 10.38
C ILE A 175 -3.75 -12.07 9.11
N ILE A 176 -4.67 -13.03 9.00
CA ILE A 176 -5.56 -13.18 7.84
C ILE A 176 -6.42 -11.92 7.63
N VAL A 177 -6.94 -11.31 8.71
CA VAL A 177 -7.77 -10.11 8.62
C VAL A 177 -6.95 -8.85 8.37
N THR A 178 -5.79 -8.72 9.02
CA THR A 178 -4.96 -7.51 8.92
C THR A 178 -4.17 -7.43 7.62
N MET A 179 -3.82 -8.55 7.00
CA MET A 179 -3.02 -8.57 5.77
C MET A 179 -3.74 -7.91 4.57
N PRO A 180 -5.03 -8.17 4.28
CA PRO A 180 -5.80 -7.43 3.28
C PRO A 180 -5.91 -5.93 3.58
N ILE A 181 -6.12 -5.56 4.86
CA ILE A 181 -6.22 -4.15 5.26
C ILE A 181 -4.89 -3.44 4.95
N ASN A 182 -3.77 -4.03 5.38
CA ASN A 182 -2.44 -3.50 5.13
C ASN A 182 -2.15 -3.38 3.62
N PHE A 183 -2.59 -4.35 2.81
CA PHE A 183 -2.50 -4.28 1.35
C PHE A 183 -3.30 -3.12 0.76
N VAL A 184 -4.60 -3.03 1.10
CA VAL A 184 -5.50 -2.02 0.54
C VAL A 184 -5.01 -0.62 0.87
N VAL A 185 -4.62 -0.37 2.12
CA VAL A 185 -4.14 0.96 2.53
C VAL A 185 -2.84 1.33 1.82
N ASN A 186 -1.85 0.42 1.77
CA ASN A 186 -0.59 0.66 1.06
C ASN A 186 -0.81 0.88 -0.46
N LYS A 187 -1.77 0.16 -1.04
CA LYS A 187 -2.13 0.26 -2.45
C LYS A 187 -2.86 1.56 -2.78
N LEU A 188 -3.86 1.95 -1.99
CA LEU A 188 -4.61 3.20 -2.15
C LEU A 188 -3.70 4.42 -1.98
N TRP A 189 -2.71 4.35 -1.10
CA TRP A 189 -1.68 5.36 -0.98
C TRP A 189 -0.78 5.44 -2.24
N THR A 190 -0.31 4.29 -2.71
CA THR A 190 0.53 4.19 -3.93
C THR A 190 -0.18 4.71 -5.19
N PHE A 191 -1.51 4.63 -5.25
CA PHE A 191 -2.31 5.17 -6.36
C PHE A 191 -2.77 6.62 -6.18
N ARG A 192 -2.99 7.11 -4.96
CA ARG A 192 -3.25 8.54 -4.71
C ARG A 192 -2.04 9.42 -5.06
N ALA A 193 -0.84 8.86 -5.08
CA ALA A 193 0.38 9.56 -5.49
C ALA A 193 0.50 9.88 -7.00
N VAL A 194 -0.37 9.33 -7.86
CA VAL A 194 -0.31 9.51 -9.33
C VAL A 194 -1.30 10.57 -9.84
N LYS A 195 -2.09 11.23 -8.97
CA LYS A 195 -3.12 12.18 -9.42
C LYS A 195 -2.69 13.65 -9.54
N HIS A 196 -1.39 13.94 -9.61
CA HIS A 196 -0.92 15.29 -9.99
C HIS A 196 0.34 15.20 -10.85
N SER A 197 0.15 15.23 -12.16
CA SER A 197 1.02 15.86 -13.16
C SER A 197 0.44 15.51 -14.54
N GLY A 198 -0.24 16.46 -15.19
CA GLY A 198 -0.73 16.25 -16.55
C GLY A 198 -2.07 16.91 -16.90
N GLU A 199 -2.45 18.03 -16.28
CA GLU A 199 -3.33 18.99 -16.94
C GLU A 199 -2.47 20.18 -17.37
N VAL A 200 -1.85 20.04 -18.54
CA VAL A 200 -1.55 21.20 -19.38
C VAL A 200 -2.57 21.12 -20.51
N PRO A 201 -3.51 22.07 -20.64
CA PRO A 201 -4.37 22.13 -21.80
C PRO A 201 -3.49 22.48 -22.98
N MET A 202 -3.21 21.52 -23.85
CA MET A 202 -2.68 21.80 -25.18
C MET A 202 -3.82 22.44 -26.00
N VAL A 203 -4.05 23.73 -25.78
CA VAL A 203 -4.70 24.58 -26.76
C VAL A 203 -3.73 24.62 -27.94
N GLY A 204 -4.05 23.87 -28.99
CA GLY A 204 -3.29 23.93 -30.24
C GLY A 204 -3.28 25.37 -30.77
N PRO A 205 -2.17 25.88 -31.31
CA PRO A 205 -2.22 27.13 -32.04
C PRO A 205 -3.13 26.89 -33.25
N ALA A 206 -4.24 27.62 -33.28
CA ALA A 206 -5.10 27.71 -34.46
C ALA A 206 -4.23 28.14 -35.65
N VAL A 207 -4.30 27.35 -36.71
CA VAL A 207 -3.74 27.73 -38.01
C VAL A 207 -4.63 28.85 -38.55
N SER A 208 -4.06 30.05 -38.75
CA SER A 208 -4.70 31.09 -39.55
C SER A 208 -4.39 30.83 -41.03
N PRO A 209 -5.40 30.81 -41.92
CA PRO A 209 -5.17 30.72 -43.36
C PRO A 209 -4.81 32.10 -43.93
N GLU A 210 -4.21 32.09 -45.12
CA GLU A 210 -4.25 33.17 -46.12
C GLU A 210 -3.12 34.22 -46.08
N ASN A 211 -2.16 34.07 -47.00
CA ASN A 211 -2.05 34.93 -48.18
C ASN A 211 -1.16 34.26 -49.23
N LEU A 212 -1.79 33.80 -50.30
CA LEU A 212 -1.17 33.64 -51.62
C LEU A 212 -1.02 35.05 -52.22
N ASP A 213 0.04 35.22 -53.02
CA ASP A 213 0.24 36.28 -54.02
C ASP A 213 0.68 37.67 -53.54
N ALA A 214 2.02 37.88 -53.48
CA ALA A 214 2.68 39.14 -53.85
C ALA A 214 4.20 38.95 -53.96
N ASP A 215 4.78 39.29 -55.11
CA ASP A 215 6.19 39.65 -55.38
C ASP A 215 7.29 38.60 -55.11
N ASP A 216 8.31 38.39 -55.93
CA ASP A 216 8.79 39.11 -57.10
C ASP A 216 9.71 38.15 -57.88
N SER A 217 9.45 38.09 -59.18
CA SER A 217 10.33 37.60 -60.23
C SER A 217 11.56 38.50 -60.38
N SER A 218 12.62 38.33 -59.57
CA SER A 218 13.86 39.08 -59.82
C SER A 218 15.12 38.50 -59.17
N GLU A 219 15.57 37.29 -59.53
CA GLU A 219 17.01 36.95 -59.35
C GLU A 219 17.53 35.85 -60.28
N ALA A 220 17.09 35.88 -61.54
CA ALA A 220 17.85 35.30 -62.65
C ALA A 220 18.71 36.40 -63.29
N ARG A 221 19.87 36.72 -62.69
CA ARG A 221 21.06 37.33 -63.35
C ARG A 221 22.15 37.69 -62.32
N GLN A 222 23.41 37.36 -62.66
CA GLN A 222 24.69 37.68 -61.99
C GLN A 222 25.06 36.65 -60.90
N HIS A 223 26.14 35.87 -60.97
CA HIS A 223 27.52 36.05 -61.48
C HIS A 223 27.96 34.78 -62.24
N VAL A 224 28.55 34.85 -63.45
CA VAL A 224 29.99 35.01 -63.77
C VAL A 224 30.90 34.17 -62.87
#